data_AF-A0A3D3P811-F1
#
_entry.id   AF-A0A3D3P811-F1
#
_cell.length_a   1.000
_cell.length_b   1.000
_cell.length_c   1.000
_cell.angle_alpha   90.00
_cell.angle_beta   90.00
_cell.angle_gamma   90.00
#
_symmetry.space_group_name_H-M   'P 1'
#
loop_
_entity.id
_entity.type
_entity.pdbx_description
1 polymer ?
#
loop_
_entity_poly.entity_id
_entity_poly.type
_entity_poly.pdbx_seq_one_letter_code
_entity_poly.pdbx_strand_id
1 'polypeptide(L)' 'MNSINVNIDLSFKQLVEAIKQLSPKEKLQLNDFLWNESMEIPAEHQALVLGRIEKAKQNPNRLMDWDEAAKSLKL' A
#
# COMPACT_ATOMS: atom_id res chain seq x y z
N MET A 1 -32.85 0.81 7.39
CA MET A 1 -31.94 1.35 8.43
C MET A 1 -31.67 2.80 8.05
N ASN A 2 -31.99 3.75 8.93
CA ASN A 2 -31.88 5.18 8.63
C ASN A 2 -30.40 5.60 8.70
N SER A 3 -29.83 6.01 7.58
CA SER A 3 -28.46 6.52 7.50
C SER A 3 -28.44 7.96 8.00
N ILE A 4 -27.90 8.17 9.21
CA ILE A 4 -27.63 9.49 9.74
C ILE A 4 -26.31 9.97 9.14
N ASN A 5 -26.37 10.94 8.23
CA ASN A 5 -25.16 11.62 7.73
C ASN A 5 -24.72 12.65 8.78
N VAL A 6 -23.77 12.26 9.62
CA VAL A 6 -23.11 13.18 10.56
C VAL A 6 -21.85 13.71 9.87
N ASN A 7 -21.82 15.01 9.58
CA ASN A 7 -20.62 15.68 9.09
C ASN A 7 -19.69 15.93 10.30
N ILE A 8 -18.89 14.92 10.67
CA ILE A 8 -17.97 15.03 11.81
C ILE A 8 -16.65 15.62 11.30
N ASP A 9 -16.34 16.83 11.75
CA ASP A 9 -15.01 17.42 11.57
C ASP A 9 -14.02 16.73 12.51
N LEU A 10 -13.41 15.64 12.04
CA LEU A 10 -12.41 14.88 12.80
C LEU A 10 -11.01 15.29 12.34
N SER A 11 -10.18 15.73 13.29
CA SER A 11 -8.74 15.80 13.05
C SER A 11 -8.18 14.40 12.79
N PHE A 12 -7.10 14.30 12.02
CA PHE A 12 -6.42 13.02 11.76
C PHE A 12 -6.05 12.29 13.06
N LYS A 13 -5.65 13.04 14.10
CA LYS A 13 -5.36 12.48 15.42
C LYS A 13 -6.58 11.78 16.04
N GLN A 14 -7.76 12.37 15.95
CA GLN A 14 -9.00 11.77 16.47
C GLN A 14 -9.40 10.53 15.65
N LEU A 15 -9.20 10.56 14.33
CA LEU A 15 -9.43 9.40 13.47
C LEU A 15 -8.51 8.22 13.89
N VAL A 16 -7.23 8.48 14.13
CA VAL A 16 -6.27 7.46 14.58
C VAL A 16 -6.70 6.87 15.93
N GLU A 17 -7.13 7.71 16.87
CA GLU A 17 -7.62 7.22 18.17
C GLU A 17 -8.89 6.36 18.02
N ALA A 18 -9.83 6.75 17.13
CA ALA A 18 -11.01 5.94 16.84
C ALA A 18 -10.63 4.57 16.25
N ILE A 19 -9.70 4.53 15.31
CA ILE A 19 -9.20 3.27 14.72
C ILE A 19 -8.55 2.37 15.78
N LYS A 20 -7.83 2.93 16.76
CA LYS A 20 -7.23 2.16 17.86
C LYS A 20 -8.28 1.44 18.71
N GLN A 21 -9.44 2.05 18.93
CA GLN A 21 -10.54 1.49 19.74
C GLN A 21 -11.35 0.41 19.01
N LEU A 22 -11.17 0.23 17.69
CA LEU A 22 -11.83 -0.85 16.94
C LEU A 22 -11.43 -2.24 17.45
N SER A 23 -12.39 -3.16 17.38
CA SER A 23 -12.12 -4.58 17.63
C SER A 23 -11.16 -5.17 16.58
N PRO A 24 -10.47 -6.29 16.87
CA PRO A 24 -9.59 -6.94 15.90
C PRO A 24 -10.29 -7.26 14.58
N LYS A 25 -11.56 -7.68 14.62
CA LYS A 25 -12.36 -7.99 13.43
C LYS A 25 -12.61 -6.76 12.57
N GLU A 26 -13.00 -5.64 13.18
CA GLU A 26 -13.27 -4.39 12.46
C GLU A 26 -11.98 -3.79 11.87
N LYS A 27 -10.83 -3.96 12.55
CA LYS A 27 -9.53 -3.57 11.99
C LYS A 27 -9.17 -4.34 10.73
N LEU A 28 -9.49 -5.63 10.68
CA LEU A 28 -9.28 -6.43 9.46
C LEU A 28 -10.20 -5.96 8.33
N GLN A 29 -11.48 -5.71 8.61
CA GLN A 29 -12.40 -5.18 7.60
C GLN A 29 -11.97 -3.80 7.08
N LEU A 30 -11.47 -2.93 7.97
CA LEU A 30 -10.93 -1.63 7.59
C LEU A 30 -9.66 -1.80 6.73
N ASN A 31 -8.77 -2.73 7.08
CA ASN A 31 -7.59 -3.06 6.30
C ASN A 31 -7.99 -3.48 4.87
N ASP A 32 -8.90 -4.44 4.73
CA ASP A 32 -9.37 -4.91 3.42
C ASP A 32 -10.01 -3.79 2.59
N PHE A 33 -10.75 -2.88 3.25
CA PHE A 33 -11.36 -1.73 2.59
C PHE A 33 -10.30 -0.72 2.13
N LEU A 34 -9.32 -0.39 2.98
CA LEU A 34 -8.25 0.53 2.67
C LEU A 34 -7.36 -0.03 1.56
N TRP A 35 -6.95 -1.29 1.64
CA TRP A 35 -5.98 -1.93 0.75
C TRP A 35 -6.63 -2.71 -0.40
N ASN A 36 -7.80 -2.27 -0.86
CA ASN A 36 -8.44 -2.86 -2.02
C ASN A 36 -7.55 -2.72 -3.29
N GLU A 37 -7.73 -3.62 -4.26
CA GLU A 37 -6.88 -3.69 -5.47
C GLU A 37 -6.95 -2.43 -6.37
N SER A 38 -7.88 -1.53 -6.12
CA SER A 38 -8.03 -0.26 -6.87
C SER A 38 -7.31 0.93 -6.23
N MET A 39 -6.50 0.71 -5.19
CA MET A 39 -5.71 1.78 -4.58
C MET A 39 -4.65 2.31 -5.55
N GLU A 40 -4.66 3.63 -5.78
CA GLU A 40 -3.61 4.28 -6.54
C GLU A 40 -2.28 4.23 -5.77
N ILE A 41 -1.22 3.83 -6.46
CA ILE A 41 0.14 3.90 -5.90
C ILE A 41 0.50 5.38 -5.73
N PRO A 42 0.99 5.84 -4.56
CA PRO A 42 1.37 7.24 -4.41
C PRO A 42 2.43 7.68 -5.42
N ALA A 43 2.32 8.89 -5.94
CA ALA A 43 3.16 9.41 -7.04
C ALA A 43 4.67 9.29 -6.76
N GLU A 44 5.09 9.47 -5.51
CA GLU A 44 6.48 9.31 -5.09
C GLU A 44 6.99 7.89 -5.31
N HIS A 45 6.18 6.88 -4.96
CA HIS A 45 6.51 5.48 -5.18
C HIS A 45 6.49 5.13 -6.68
N GLN A 46 5.55 5.69 -7.44
CA GLN A 46 5.53 5.54 -8.90
C GLN A 46 6.83 6.07 -9.51
N ALA A 47 7.27 7.27 -9.11
CA ALA A 47 8.49 7.88 -9.60
C ALA A 47 9.74 7.04 -9.30
N LEU A 48 9.80 6.43 -8.11
CA LEU A 48 10.88 5.50 -7.76
C LEU A 48 10.92 4.27 -8.68
N VAL A 49 9.76 3.67 -8.97
CA VAL A 49 9.66 2.50 -9.86
C VAL A 49 10.06 2.88 -11.28
N LEU A 50 9.50 3.98 -11.82
CA LEU A 50 9.85 4.47 -13.15
C LEU A 50 11.35 4.77 -13.27
N GLY A 51 11.96 5.38 -12.24
CA GLY A 51 13.40 5.63 -12.20
C GLY A 51 14.25 4.35 -12.20
N ARG A 52 13.77 3.26 -11.58
CA ARG A 52 14.45 1.95 -11.62
C ARG A 52 14.35 1.32 -13.00
N ILE A 53 13.18 1.40 -13.64
CA ILE A 53 12.96 0.91 -15.01
C ILE A 53 13.92 1.63 -15.98
N GLU A 54 14.03 2.95 -15.88
CA GLU A 54 14.91 3.73 -16.75
C GLU A 54 16.39 3.35 -16.57
N LYS A 55 16.84 3.21 -15.31
CA LYS A 55 18.20 2.75 -15.01
C LYS A 55 18.50 1.35 -15.54
N ALA A 56 17.50 0.47 -15.58
CA ALA A 56 17.64 -0.87 -16.13
C ALA A 56 17.67 -0.85 -17.67
N LYS A 57 16.88 0.01 -18.32
CA LYS A 57 16.95 0.21 -19.78
C LYS A 57 18.34 0.68 -20.22
N GLN A 58 18.93 1.61 -19.46
CA GLN A 58 20.27 2.14 -19.74
C GLN A 58 21.40 1.16 -19.43
N ASN A 59 21.18 0.23 -18.49
CA ASN A 59 22.13 -0.81 -18.14
C ASN A 59 21.39 -2.13 -17.84
N PRO A 60 21.12 -2.96 -18.87
CA PRO A 60 20.38 -4.21 -18.73
C PRO A 60 21.01 -5.19 -17.73
N ASN A 61 22.33 -5.15 -17.54
CA ASN A 61 23.04 -6.00 -16.59
C ASN A 61 22.69 -5.72 -15.12
N ARG A 62 21.94 -4.64 -14.83
CA ARG A 62 21.38 -4.40 -13.49
C ARG A 62 20.20 -5.32 -13.17
N LEU A 63 19.55 -5.88 -14.18
CA LEU A 63 18.49 -6.85 -13.99
C LEU A 63 19.12 -8.23 -13.90
N MET A 64 18.84 -8.92 -12.80
CA MET A 64 19.16 -10.34 -12.67
C MET A 64 17.95 -11.14 -13.13
N ASP A 65 18.20 -12.25 -13.81
CA ASP A 65 17.16 -13.20 -14.13
C ASP A 65 16.53 -13.75 -12.84
N TRP A 66 15.20 -13.83 -12.81
CA TRP A 66 14.49 -14.24 -11.60
C TRP A 66 14.74 -15.71 -11.26
N ASP A 67 14.83 -16.59 -12.26
CA ASP A 67 15.09 -18.01 -12.03
C ASP A 67 16.53 -18.25 -11.55
N GLU A 68 17.47 -17.41 -11.97
CA GLU A 68 18.83 -17.39 -11.44
C GLU A 68 18.89 -16.84 -10.01
N ALA A 69 18.26 -15.70 -9.75
CA ALA A 69 18.21 -15.08 -8.43
C ALA A 69 17.54 -15.99 -7.39
N ALA A 70 16.42 -16.62 -7.76
CA ALA A 70 15.64 -17.49 -6.88
C ALA A 70 16.46 -18.68 -6.35
N LYS A 71 17.39 -19.22 -7.14
CA LYS A 71 18.28 -20.31 -6.71
C LYS A 71 19.23 -19.90 -5.57
N SER A 72 19.54 -18.60 -5.46
CA SER A 72 20.37 -18.06 -4.38
C SER A 72 19.57 -17.78 -3.11
N LEU A 73 18.24 -17.69 -3.22
CA LEU A 73 17.35 -17.54 -2.08
C LEU A 73 17.15 -18.92 -1.45
N LYS A 74 17.62 -19.09 -0.22
CA LYS A 74 17.26 -20.24 0.61
C LYS A 74 15.81 -20.03 1.09
N LEU A 75 14.86 -20.37 0.25
CA LEU A 75 13.44 -20.47 0.61
C LEU A 75 13.17 -21.81 1.32
#